data_AF-A0AAE3VHW3-F1
#
_entry.id   AF-A0AAE3VHW3-F1
#
_cell.length_a   1.000
_cell.length_b   1.000
_cell.length_c   1.000
_cell.angle_alpha   90.00
_cell.angle_beta   90.00
_cell.angle_gamma   90.00
#
_symmetry.space_group_name_H-M   'P 1'
#
loop_
_entity.id
_entity.type
_entity.pdbx_description
1 polymer ?
#
loop_
_entity_poly.entity_id
_entity_poly.type
_entity_poly.pdbx_seq_one_letter_code
_entity_poly.pdbx_strand_id
1 'polypeptide(L)'
;MIRLCRGWALVAAAALLALVDAQADAQAGPAAVDAQAPAVAGNATAAPIMTPAPVAVAPVGDTAVAKAAQLVQQDAVAAVQRKRPELVVAELLSFYRENAPDLLAEWERRCAQQPDSAESYLALLAEHYASIVKMKDEDPDEYERLLWQQRQESKVRSVSRAIQNLSRPGEDGSLGAEAARLMRLQEEKMRLRQLLEEGFDNAQQRQMVEINRLENEVRDLRRLVSERAANRQLILEQRFMVLTGEEWPQLPAEEREAGRMSAPADRPLQ
;
A
#
# COMPACT_ATOMS: atom_id res chain seq x y z
N MET A 1 -1.21 -18.77 11.47
CA MET A 1 -0.10 -18.45 10.54
C MET A 1 -0.45 -18.49 9.03
N ILE A 2 -1.73 -18.49 8.60
CA ILE A 2 -2.09 -18.50 7.15
C ILE A 2 -2.64 -17.13 6.64
N ARG A 3 -2.75 -16.11 7.52
CA ARG A 3 -3.38 -14.83 7.17
C ARG A 3 -2.44 -13.75 6.63
N LEU A 4 -1.12 -13.86 6.84
CA LEU A 4 -0.15 -12.83 6.45
C LEU A 4 0.20 -12.84 4.95
N CYS A 5 0.10 -13.98 4.27
CA CYS A 5 0.42 -14.09 2.83
C CYS A 5 -0.69 -13.57 1.90
N ARG A 6 -1.92 -13.34 2.41
CA ARG A 6 -3.06 -12.91 1.58
C ARG A 6 -3.06 -11.41 1.27
N GLY A 7 -2.49 -10.57 2.14
CA GLY A 7 -2.39 -9.13 1.91
C GLY A 7 -1.42 -8.77 0.78
N TRP A 8 -0.31 -9.49 0.67
CA TRP A 8 0.71 -9.26 -0.37
C TRP A 8 0.24 -9.68 -1.77
N ALA A 9 -0.59 -10.73 -1.87
CA ALA A 9 -1.11 -11.21 -3.15
C ALA A 9 -2.09 -10.22 -3.80
N LEU A 10 -2.88 -9.48 -3.00
CA LEU A 10 -3.84 -8.50 -3.52
C LEU A 10 -3.16 -7.20 -3.98
N VAL A 11 -2.11 -6.75 -3.28
CA VAL A 11 -1.34 -5.55 -3.67
C VAL A 11 -0.50 -5.81 -4.93
N ALA A 12 0.10 -7.00 -5.05
CA ALA A 12 0.83 -7.39 -6.26
C ALA A 12 -0.09 -7.52 -7.49
N ALA A 13 -1.31 -8.05 -7.31
CA ALA A 13 -2.29 -8.16 -8.40
C ALA A 13 -2.78 -6.79 -8.91
N ALA A 14 -2.98 -5.82 -8.00
CA ALA A 14 -3.37 -4.45 -8.38
C ALA A 14 -2.23 -3.70 -9.11
N ALA A 15 -0.98 -3.93 -8.72
CA ALA A 15 0.19 -3.34 -9.39
C ALA A 15 0.42 -3.93 -10.80
N LEU A 16 0.14 -5.22 -11.00
CA LEU A 16 0.24 -5.88 -12.30
C LEU A 16 -0.87 -5.45 -13.28
N LEU A 17 -2.10 -5.23 -12.80
CA LEU A 17 -3.20 -4.71 -13.63
C LEU A 17 -2.93 -3.26 -14.10
N ALA A 18 -2.37 -2.41 -13.24
CA ALA A 18 -2.03 -1.03 -13.60
C ALA A 18 -0.88 -0.94 -14.62
N LEU A 19 -0.02 -1.97 -14.71
CA LEU A 19 1.10 -1.99 -15.66
C LEU A 19 0.66 -2.43 -17.06
N VAL A 20 -0.36 -3.29 -17.16
CA VAL A 20 -0.88 -3.79 -18.45
C VAL A 20 -1.69 -2.72 -19.19
N ASP A 21 -2.49 -1.92 -18.49
CA ASP A 21 -3.24 -0.82 -19.11
C ASP A 21 -2.31 0.29 -19.63
N ALA A 22 -1.20 0.58 -18.92
CA ALA A 22 -0.21 1.55 -19.37
C ALA A 22 0.54 1.11 -20.64
N GLN A 23 0.58 -0.19 -20.93
CA GLN A 23 1.27 -0.76 -22.09
C GLN A 23 0.37 -0.84 -23.34
N ALA A 24 -0.96 -0.87 -23.15
CA ALA A 24 -1.93 -0.82 -24.24
C ALA A 24 -2.05 0.58 -24.88
N ASP A 25 -1.97 1.65 -24.08
CA ASP A 25 -2.00 3.04 -24.58
C ASP A 25 -0.72 3.44 -25.33
N ALA A 26 0.41 2.77 -25.06
CA ALA A 26 1.69 3.07 -25.71
C ALA A 26 1.83 2.47 -27.12
N GLN A 27 0.91 1.58 -27.55
CA GLN A 27 0.95 0.94 -28.88
C GLN A 27 0.02 1.59 -29.92
N ALA A 28 -0.80 2.58 -29.55
CA ALA A 28 -1.57 3.39 -30.48
C ALA A 28 -0.72 4.57 -31.01
N GLY A 29 0.23 4.27 -31.90
CA GLY A 29 1.03 5.28 -32.60
C GLY A 29 0.21 6.14 -33.59
N PRO A 30 0.69 7.36 -33.92
CA PRO A 30 -0.10 8.35 -34.65
C PRO A 30 -0.11 8.05 -36.15
N ALA A 31 -1.31 7.97 -36.74
CA ALA A 31 -1.48 8.02 -38.18
C ALA A 31 -1.33 9.47 -38.67
N ALA A 32 -0.33 9.68 -39.52
CA ALA A 32 -0.07 10.92 -40.25
C ALA A 32 -1.20 11.26 -41.22
N VAL A 33 -1.54 12.55 -41.34
CA VAL A 33 -2.15 13.12 -42.55
C VAL A 33 -1.60 14.53 -42.79
N ASP A 34 -0.86 14.66 -43.89
CA ASP A 34 -0.45 15.89 -44.57
C ASP A 34 -1.65 16.75 -44.98
N ALA A 35 -1.50 18.09 -44.92
CA ALA A 35 -2.09 18.98 -45.92
C ALA A 35 -1.40 20.36 -45.96
N GLN A 36 -0.92 20.71 -47.14
CA GLN A 36 -0.28 21.96 -47.55
C GLN A 36 -1.19 23.20 -47.51
N ALA A 37 -0.53 24.37 -47.41
CA ALA A 37 -1.04 25.73 -47.55
C ALA A 37 -1.58 26.06 -48.97
N PRO A 38 -2.12 27.28 -49.23
CA PRO A 38 -1.24 28.41 -49.55
C PRO A 38 -1.68 29.79 -49.04
N ALA A 39 -0.72 30.72 -49.11
CA ALA A 39 -0.82 32.15 -48.80
C ALA A 39 -1.62 32.96 -49.82
N VAL A 40 -2.20 34.09 -49.38
CA VAL A 40 -2.49 35.27 -50.23
C VAL A 40 -2.26 36.56 -49.42
N ALA A 41 -1.47 37.47 -50.00
CA ALA A 41 -1.24 38.83 -49.51
C ALA A 41 -2.30 39.81 -50.05
N GLY A 42 -2.61 40.87 -49.30
CA GLY A 42 -3.43 41.99 -49.76
C GLY A 42 -3.46 43.17 -48.80
N ASN A 43 -2.76 44.25 -49.15
CA ASN A 43 -2.84 45.58 -48.54
C ASN A 43 -4.25 46.19 -48.72
N ALA A 44 -4.75 46.92 -47.71
CA ALA A 44 -5.38 48.26 -47.85
C ALA A 44 -6.07 48.76 -46.56
N THR A 45 -5.57 49.90 -46.07
CA THR A 45 -6.31 51.11 -45.65
C THR A 45 -7.17 51.12 -44.37
N ALA A 46 -6.84 52.08 -43.52
CA ALA A 46 -7.46 52.43 -42.25
C ALA A 46 -8.85 53.10 -42.39
N ALA A 47 -9.76 52.76 -41.47
CA ALA A 47 -10.79 53.63 -40.90
C ALA A 47 -11.25 53.05 -39.54
N PRO A 48 -11.54 53.89 -38.51
CA PRO A 48 -11.79 53.40 -37.16
C PRO A 48 -13.26 52.98 -37.01
N ILE A 49 -13.50 51.72 -36.67
CA ILE A 49 -14.84 51.22 -36.30
C ILE A 49 -14.83 50.97 -34.79
N MET A 50 -15.76 51.66 -34.12
CA MET A 50 -16.04 51.57 -32.69
C MET A 50 -16.18 50.12 -32.23
N THR A 51 -15.35 49.72 -31.29
CA THR A 51 -15.39 48.44 -30.58
C THR A 51 -16.65 48.36 -29.71
N PRO A 52 -17.60 47.41 -29.93
CA PRO A 52 -18.50 47.02 -28.87
C PRO A 52 -17.72 46.15 -27.87
N ALA A 53 -17.92 46.43 -26.58
CA ALA A 53 -17.26 45.72 -25.49
C ALA A 53 -17.46 44.19 -25.60
N PRO A 54 -16.42 43.38 -25.34
CA PRO A 54 -16.59 41.94 -25.29
C PRO A 54 -17.50 41.59 -24.10
N VAL A 55 -18.67 41.04 -24.40
CA VAL A 55 -19.47 40.34 -23.39
C VAL A 55 -18.65 39.13 -22.97
N ALA A 56 -18.13 39.18 -21.74
CA ALA A 56 -17.47 38.05 -21.11
C ALA A 56 -18.47 36.91 -20.98
N VAL A 57 -18.40 35.94 -21.89
CA VAL A 57 -19.04 34.63 -21.73
C VAL A 57 -18.23 33.91 -20.65
N ALA A 58 -18.77 33.86 -19.42
CA ALA A 58 -18.22 33.03 -18.37
C ALA A 58 -18.14 31.57 -18.83
N PRO A 59 -17.14 30.78 -18.40
CA PRO A 59 -16.99 29.39 -18.81
C PRO A 59 -18.07 28.54 -18.14
N VAL A 60 -19.22 28.39 -18.81
CA VAL A 60 -20.34 27.56 -18.35
C VAL A 60 -19.94 26.07 -18.23
N GLY A 61 -18.90 25.65 -18.96
CA GLY A 61 -18.38 24.27 -18.94
C GLY A 61 -17.73 23.85 -17.61
N ASP A 62 -16.91 24.70 -17.01
CA ASP A 62 -16.13 24.34 -15.81
C ASP A 62 -17.02 24.14 -14.58
N THR A 63 -18.10 24.93 -14.48
CA THR A 63 -19.07 24.82 -13.38
C THR A 63 -19.97 23.58 -13.52
N ALA A 64 -20.31 23.18 -14.74
CA ALA A 64 -21.10 21.97 -14.99
C ALA A 64 -20.29 20.70 -14.69
N VAL A 65 -19.03 20.64 -15.10
CA VAL A 65 -18.12 19.51 -14.82
C VAL A 65 -17.86 19.39 -13.32
N ALA A 66 -17.61 20.50 -12.62
CA ALA A 66 -17.43 20.50 -11.17
C ALA A 66 -18.68 19.97 -10.43
N LYS A 67 -19.87 20.37 -10.88
CA LYS A 67 -21.14 19.89 -10.31
C LYS A 67 -21.37 18.41 -10.57
N ALA A 68 -21.04 17.91 -11.76
CA ALA A 68 -21.13 16.49 -12.08
C ALA A 68 -20.17 15.66 -11.20
N ALA A 69 -18.91 16.10 -11.06
CA ALA A 69 -17.94 15.44 -10.18
C ALA A 69 -18.41 15.42 -8.71
N GLN A 70 -19.05 16.50 -8.24
CA GLN A 70 -19.60 16.58 -6.89
C GLN A 70 -20.75 15.58 -6.66
N LEU A 71 -21.62 15.36 -7.65
CA LEU A 71 -22.66 14.34 -7.58
C LEU A 71 -22.05 12.93 -7.50
N VAL A 72 -21.05 12.64 -8.33
CA VAL A 72 -20.33 11.35 -8.30
C VAL A 72 -19.67 11.11 -6.94
N GLN A 73 -19.07 12.15 -6.33
CA GLN A 73 -18.51 12.05 -4.98
C GLN A 73 -19.58 11.70 -3.94
N GLN A 74 -20.74 12.38 -3.98
CA GLN A 74 -21.86 12.11 -3.07
C GLN A 74 -22.38 10.68 -3.22
N ASP A 75 -22.54 10.22 -4.46
CA ASP A 75 -23.03 8.87 -4.75
C ASP A 75 -22.04 7.79 -4.28
N ALA A 76 -20.74 7.98 -4.54
CA ALA A 76 -19.68 7.08 -4.08
C ALA A 76 -19.63 7.00 -2.55
N VAL A 77 -19.68 8.16 -1.86
CA VAL A 77 -19.72 8.22 -0.39
C VAL A 77 -20.97 7.52 0.15
N ALA A 78 -22.15 7.78 -0.43
CA ALA A 78 -23.39 7.15 -0.03
C ALA A 78 -23.35 5.62 -0.26
N ALA A 79 -22.73 5.16 -1.34
CA ALA A 79 -22.57 3.75 -1.64
C ALA A 79 -21.65 3.04 -0.63
N VAL A 80 -20.52 3.66 -0.27
CA VAL A 80 -19.63 3.14 0.77
C VAL A 80 -20.35 3.10 2.12
N GLN A 81 -21.05 4.17 2.51
CA GLN A 81 -21.81 4.21 3.77
C GLN A 81 -22.92 3.14 3.82
N ARG A 82 -23.60 2.89 2.70
CA ARG A 82 -24.61 1.81 2.59
C ARG A 82 -24.00 0.42 2.74
N LYS A 83 -22.81 0.19 2.16
CA LYS A 83 -22.11 -1.11 2.21
C LYS A 83 -21.41 -1.34 3.54
N ARG A 84 -20.96 -0.28 4.21
CA ARG A 84 -20.25 -0.31 5.51
C ARG A 84 -20.85 0.73 6.47
N PRO A 85 -22.00 0.44 7.10
CA PRO A 85 -22.68 1.36 8.00
C PRO A 85 -21.85 1.77 9.22
N GLU A 86 -20.92 0.90 9.64
CA GLU A 86 -20.02 1.11 10.76
C GLU A 86 -18.90 2.14 10.49
N LEU A 87 -18.64 2.44 9.21
CA LEU A 87 -17.54 3.31 8.82
C LEU A 87 -18.00 4.76 8.77
N VAL A 88 -17.24 5.66 9.40
CA VAL A 88 -17.45 7.11 9.30
C VAL A 88 -16.68 7.65 8.11
N VAL A 89 -17.34 7.87 6.97
CA VAL A 89 -16.66 8.24 5.71
C VAL A 89 -15.89 9.57 5.84
N ALA A 90 -16.35 10.49 6.69
CA ALA A 90 -15.62 11.73 6.96
C ALA A 90 -14.23 11.48 7.58
N GLU A 91 -14.12 10.51 8.49
CA GLU A 91 -12.84 10.14 9.14
C GLU A 91 -11.90 9.42 8.17
N LEU A 92 -12.46 8.61 7.27
CA LEU A 92 -11.71 8.02 6.17
C LEU A 92 -11.10 9.12 5.28
N LEU A 93 -11.89 10.12 4.89
CA LEU A 93 -11.41 11.19 4.03
C LEU A 93 -10.37 12.08 4.74
N SER A 94 -10.53 12.35 6.04
CA SER A 94 -9.50 13.06 6.82
C SER A 94 -8.22 12.24 6.95
N PHE A 95 -8.32 10.93 7.19
CA PHE A 95 -7.19 10.03 7.25
C PHE A 95 -6.34 10.10 5.97
N TYR A 96 -6.97 10.02 4.79
CA TYR A 96 -6.25 10.09 3.53
C TYR A 96 -5.69 11.48 3.25
N ARG A 97 -6.42 12.55 3.62
CA ARG A 97 -5.92 13.92 3.49
C ARG A 97 -4.60 14.15 4.25
N GLU A 98 -4.47 13.55 5.43
CA GLU A 98 -3.28 13.69 6.27
C GLU A 98 -2.15 12.74 5.88
N ASN A 99 -2.48 11.48 5.55
CA ASN A 99 -1.48 10.41 5.47
C ASN A 99 -1.16 9.96 4.04
N ALA A 100 -2.05 10.20 3.09
CA ALA A 100 -1.83 9.88 1.68
C ALA A 100 -2.66 10.76 0.74
N PRO A 101 -2.38 12.07 0.69
CA PRO A 101 -3.17 13.03 -0.10
C PRO A 101 -3.16 12.71 -1.59
N ASP A 102 -2.13 11.99 -2.05
CA ASP A 102 -2.00 11.57 -3.44
C ASP A 102 -3.07 10.56 -3.89
N LEU A 103 -3.55 9.71 -2.98
CA LEU A 103 -4.65 8.79 -3.25
C LEU A 103 -6.00 9.50 -3.22
N LEU A 104 -6.16 10.49 -2.34
CA LEU A 104 -7.36 11.33 -2.30
C LEU A 104 -7.49 12.15 -3.60
N ALA A 105 -6.40 12.75 -4.06
CA ALA A 105 -6.37 13.48 -5.33
C ALA A 105 -6.65 12.57 -6.54
N GLU A 106 -6.23 11.31 -6.49
CA GLU A 106 -6.54 10.32 -7.53
C GLU A 106 -8.04 9.98 -7.55
N TRP A 107 -8.66 9.83 -6.38
CA TRP A 107 -10.11 9.65 -6.29
C TRP A 107 -10.88 10.86 -6.82
N GLU A 108 -10.47 12.07 -6.45
CA GLU A 108 -11.07 13.32 -6.94
C GLU A 108 -10.95 13.43 -8.47
N ARG A 109 -9.80 13.06 -9.04
CA ARG A 109 -9.61 12.99 -10.50
C ARG A 109 -10.55 11.98 -11.14
N ARG A 110 -10.72 10.79 -10.56
CA ARG A 110 -11.66 9.78 -11.06
C ARG A 110 -13.10 10.27 -11.01
N CYS A 111 -13.50 11.01 -9.99
CA CYS A 111 -14.84 11.62 -9.94
C CYS A 111 -15.08 12.59 -11.10
N ALA A 112 -14.04 13.32 -11.54
CA ALA A 112 -14.13 14.26 -12.64
C ALA A 112 -14.02 13.61 -14.04
N GLN A 113 -13.21 12.55 -14.18
CA GLN A 113 -12.78 12.03 -15.48
C GLN A 113 -13.24 10.58 -15.75
N GLN A 114 -13.51 9.80 -14.72
CA GLN A 114 -13.78 8.35 -14.79
C GLN A 114 -14.86 7.94 -13.77
N PRO A 115 -16.09 8.48 -13.88
CA PRO A 115 -17.12 8.37 -12.85
C PRO A 115 -17.50 6.92 -12.52
N ASP A 116 -17.51 6.03 -13.52
CA ASP A 116 -17.84 4.61 -13.35
C ASP A 116 -16.85 3.86 -12.44
N SER A 117 -15.63 4.39 -12.27
CA SER A 117 -14.58 3.80 -11.42
C SER A 117 -14.44 4.46 -10.05
N ALA A 118 -15.10 5.60 -9.83
CA ALA A 118 -14.90 6.40 -8.62
C ALA A 118 -15.42 5.70 -7.36
N GLU A 119 -16.57 5.02 -7.46
CA GLU A 119 -17.14 4.25 -6.34
C GLU A 119 -16.24 3.08 -5.95
N SER A 120 -15.80 2.27 -6.92
CA SER A 120 -14.98 1.10 -6.65
C SER A 120 -13.61 1.49 -6.07
N TYR A 121 -13.05 2.61 -6.53
CA TYR A 121 -11.82 3.15 -5.97
C TYR A 121 -12.00 3.61 -4.52
N LEU A 122 -13.07 4.35 -4.21
CA LEU A 122 -13.34 4.75 -2.81
C LEU A 122 -13.61 3.54 -1.91
N ALA A 123 -14.30 2.52 -2.41
CA ALA A 123 -14.52 1.28 -1.68
C ALA A 123 -13.19 0.61 -1.32
N LEU A 124 -12.23 0.53 -2.25
CA LEU A 124 -10.89 0.00 -1.99
C LEU A 124 -10.16 0.80 -0.89
N LEU A 125 -10.22 2.13 -0.95
CA LEU A 125 -9.68 3.01 0.09
C LEU A 125 -10.34 2.74 1.45
N ALA A 126 -11.65 2.49 1.46
CA ALA A 126 -12.37 2.16 2.69
C ALA A 126 -11.95 0.82 3.29
N GLU A 127 -11.69 -0.20 2.46
CA GLU A 127 -11.21 -1.49 2.96
C GLU A 127 -9.83 -1.35 3.61
N HIS A 128 -8.95 -0.62 2.93
CA HIS A 128 -7.60 -0.37 3.41
C HIS A 128 -7.60 0.44 4.71
N TYR A 129 -8.35 1.55 4.76
CA TYR A 129 -8.54 2.34 5.97
C TYR A 129 -9.07 1.50 7.14
N ALA A 130 -10.12 0.70 6.91
CA ALA A 130 -10.68 -0.16 7.95
C ALA A 130 -9.67 -1.19 8.45
N SER A 131 -8.82 -1.72 7.57
CA SER A 131 -7.76 -2.67 7.94
C SER A 131 -6.70 -2.04 8.85
N ILE A 132 -6.36 -0.78 8.63
CA ILE A 132 -5.40 -0.04 9.46
C ILE A 132 -6.03 0.31 10.80
N VAL A 133 -7.19 0.99 10.78
CA VAL A 133 -7.82 1.50 12.01
C VAL A 133 -8.21 0.39 12.97
N LYS A 134 -8.54 -0.81 12.47
CA LYS A 134 -8.79 -1.98 13.31
C LYS A 134 -7.59 -2.32 14.22
N MET A 135 -6.36 -2.11 13.77
CA MET A 135 -5.16 -2.38 14.57
C MET A 135 -4.99 -1.38 15.70
N LYS A 136 -5.62 -0.21 15.65
CA LYS A 136 -5.43 0.85 16.64
C LYS A 136 -5.69 0.39 18.07
N ASP A 137 -6.71 -0.46 18.25
CA ASP A 137 -7.08 -1.01 19.55
C ASP A 137 -6.53 -2.43 19.79
N GLU A 138 -6.30 -3.22 18.71
CA GLU A 138 -5.81 -4.61 18.80
C GLU A 138 -4.29 -4.69 19.04
N ASP A 139 -3.52 -3.86 18.32
CA ASP A 139 -2.06 -3.80 18.35
C ASP A 139 -1.59 -2.38 17.95
N PRO A 140 -1.44 -1.46 18.93
CA PRO A 140 -1.07 -0.07 18.66
C PRO A 140 0.29 0.08 17.95
N ASP A 141 1.23 -0.81 18.20
CA ASP A 141 2.55 -0.77 17.55
C ASP A 141 2.43 -1.12 16.05
N GLU A 142 1.61 -2.12 15.73
CA GLU A 142 1.28 -2.48 14.35
C GLU A 142 0.48 -1.38 13.64
N TYR A 143 -0.42 -0.69 14.34
CA TYR A 143 -1.11 0.48 13.80
C TYR A 143 -0.14 1.59 13.39
N GLU A 144 0.77 1.99 14.29
CA GLU A 144 1.78 3.01 13.99
C GLU A 144 2.70 2.57 12.84
N ARG A 145 3.03 1.28 12.78
CA ARG A 145 3.81 0.70 11.67
C ARG A 145 3.09 0.85 10.33
N LEU A 146 1.81 0.46 10.26
CA LEU A 146 0.99 0.57 9.06
C LEU A 146 0.79 2.03 8.63
N LEU A 147 0.59 2.93 9.61
CA LEU A 147 0.45 4.36 9.37
C LEU A 147 1.74 4.97 8.78
N TRP A 148 2.89 4.63 9.37
CA TRP A 148 4.19 5.03 8.85
C TRP A 148 4.39 4.53 7.42
N GLN A 149 4.07 3.25 7.15
CA GLN A 149 4.18 2.65 5.83
C GLN A 149 3.32 3.41 4.80
N GLN A 150 2.06 3.70 5.13
CA GLN A 150 1.14 4.45 4.26
C GLN A 150 1.73 5.82 3.87
N ARG A 151 2.32 6.54 4.83
CA ARG A 151 2.95 7.85 4.60
C ARG A 151 4.17 7.74 3.69
N GLN A 152 5.02 6.72 3.89
CA GLN A 152 6.19 6.53 3.04
C GLN A 152 5.82 6.16 1.61
N GLU A 153 4.84 5.28 1.43
CA GLU A 153 4.35 4.94 0.10
C GLU A 153 3.73 6.15 -0.61
N SER A 154 3.02 7.01 0.11
CA SER A 154 2.50 8.27 -0.45
C SER A 154 3.63 9.19 -0.93
N LYS A 155 4.69 9.38 -0.13
CA LYS A 155 5.86 10.15 -0.52
C LYS A 155 6.53 9.57 -1.77
N VAL A 156 6.72 8.25 -1.82
CA VAL A 156 7.33 7.56 -2.97
C VAL A 156 6.49 7.77 -4.24
N ARG A 157 5.16 7.60 -4.17
CA ARG A 157 4.27 7.85 -5.31
C ARG A 157 4.31 9.31 -5.75
N SER A 158 4.31 10.26 -4.82
CA SER A 158 4.40 11.69 -5.11
C SER A 158 5.69 12.06 -5.83
N VAL A 159 6.84 11.63 -5.29
CA VAL A 159 8.16 11.90 -5.90
C VAL A 159 8.27 11.21 -7.27
N SER A 160 7.77 9.99 -7.41
CA SER A 160 7.79 9.27 -8.69
C SER A 160 7.00 10.01 -9.77
N ARG A 161 5.80 10.54 -9.45
CA ARG A 161 5.02 11.36 -10.38
C ARG A 161 5.75 12.67 -10.72
N ALA A 162 6.39 13.31 -9.74
CA ALA A 162 7.20 14.51 -9.98
C ALA A 162 8.36 14.24 -10.95
N ILE A 163 9.07 13.12 -10.78
CA ILE A 163 10.14 12.67 -11.69
C ILE A 163 9.59 12.44 -13.10
N GLN A 164 8.44 11.78 -13.24
CA GLN A 164 7.81 11.53 -14.53
C GLN A 164 7.45 12.84 -15.25
N ASN A 165 6.91 13.82 -14.52
CA ASN A 165 6.58 15.13 -15.05
C ASN A 165 7.84 15.91 -15.47
N LEU A 166 8.88 15.91 -14.64
CA LEU A 166 10.16 16.58 -14.92
C LEU A 166 10.99 15.91 -16.02
N SER A 167 10.71 14.64 -16.33
CA SER A 167 11.39 13.91 -17.40
C SER A 167 10.91 14.33 -18.78
N ARG A 168 9.75 15.00 -18.88
CA ARG A 168 9.24 15.54 -20.14
C ARG A 168 9.96 16.87 -20.47
N PRO A 169 10.34 17.10 -21.73
CA PRO A 169 10.87 18.39 -22.16
C PRO A 169 9.90 19.53 -21.83
N GLY A 170 10.42 20.70 -21.44
CA GLY A 170 9.62 21.87 -21.17
C GLY A 170 9.20 22.57 -22.47
N GLU A 171 7.99 23.13 -22.51
CA GLU A 171 7.43 23.79 -23.70
C GLU A 171 8.20 25.05 -24.08
N ASP A 172 8.77 25.77 -23.11
CA ASP A 172 9.44 27.06 -23.31
C ASP A 172 10.82 26.96 -24.00
N GLY A 173 11.42 25.76 -24.07
CA GLY A 173 12.68 25.49 -24.78
C GLY A 173 13.93 26.29 -24.36
N SER A 174 13.83 27.18 -23.36
CA SER A 174 14.96 28.03 -22.96
C SER A 174 16.03 27.23 -22.23
N LEU A 175 17.30 27.49 -22.55
CA LEU A 175 18.45 26.81 -21.94
C LEU A 175 18.48 26.94 -20.40
N GLY A 176 18.04 28.08 -19.87
CA GLY A 176 17.96 28.31 -18.42
C GLY A 176 16.86 27.48 -17.74
N ALA A 177 15.67 27.40 -18.34
CA ALA A 177 14.58 26.59 -17.81
C ALA A 177 14.89 25.08 -17.92
N GLU A 178 15.55 24.68 -19.00
CA GLU A 178 16.03 23.31 -19.22
C GLU A 178 17.03 22.89 -18.12
N ALA A 179 18.04 23.72 -17.87
CA ALA A 179 19.03 23.46 -16.83
C ALA A 179 18.39 23.36 -15.43
N ALA A 180 17.47 24.27 -15.09
CA ALA A 180 16.74 24.23 -13.83
C ALA A 180 15.86 22.98 -13.69
N ARG A 181 15.21 22.53 -14.78
CA ARG A 181 14.42 21.28 -14.79
C ARG A 181 15.32 20.07 -14.52
N LEU A 182 16.47 19.98 -15.18
CA LEU A 182 17.41 18.87 -14.99
C LEU A 182 17.98 18.83 -13.57
N MET A 183 18.28 19.98 -12.96
CA MET A 183 18.69 20.02 -11.55
C MET A 183 17.59 19.48 -10.62
N ARG A 184 16.35 19.96 -10.76
CA ARG A 184 15.21 19.45 -9.96
C ARG A 184 14.97 17.96 -10.19
N LEU A 185 15.11 17.48 -11.42
CA LEU A 185 14.99 16.05 -11.74
C LEU A 185 16.04 15.22 -11.00
N GLN A 186 17.29 15.70 -10.92
CA GLN A 186 18.34 15.03 -10.19
C GLN A 186 18.08 15.04 -8.67
N GLU A 187 17.63 16.17 -8.13
CA GLU A 187 17.24 16.29 -6.71
C GLU A 187 16.13 15.29 -6.35
N GLU A 188 15.05 15.23 -7.13
CA GLU A 188 13.95 14.29 -6.89
C GLU A 188 14.37 12.83 -7.06
N LYS A 189 15.28 12.52 -7.99
CA LYS A 189 15.87 11.16 -8.10
C LYS A 189 16.68 10.76 -6.87
N MET A 190 17.49 11.69 -6.34
CA MET A 190 18.25 11.44 -5.11
C MET A 190 17.32 11.29 -3.91
N ARG A 191 16.26 12.10 -3.83
CA ARG A 191 15.22 11.99 -2.81
C ARG A 191 14.49 10.65 -2.88
N LEU A 192 14.11 10.20 -4.08
CA LEU A 192 13.48 8.89 -4.27
C LEU A 192 14.40 7.76 -3.80
N ARG A 193 15.68 7.82 -4.17
CA ARG A 193 16.69 6.86 -3.73
C ARG A 193 16.75 6.77 -2.20
N GLN A 194 16.85 7.92 -1.51
CA GLN A 194 16.88 7.96 -0.05
C GLN A 194 15.62 7.37 0.59
N LEU A 195 14.43 7.67 0.04
CA LEU A 195 13.17 7.11 0.55
C LEU A 195 13.10 5.58 0.36
N LEU A 196 13.63 5.06 -0.74
CA LEU A 196 13.68 3.62 -1.01
C LEU A 196 14.70 2.91 -0.10
N GLU A 197 15.87 3.52 0.12
CA GLU A 197 16.89 3.04 1.06
C GLU A 197 16.32 3.03 2.50
N GLU A 198 15.70 4.12 2.95
CA GLU A 198 15.03 4.20 4.25
C GLU A 198 13.94 3.13 4.38
N GLY A 199 13.10 2.94 3.35
CA GLY A 199 12.06 1.92 3.34
C GLY A 199 12.61 0.50 3.46
N PHE A 200 13.69 0.21 2.75
CA PHE A 200 14.39 -1.07 2.77
C PHE A 200 15.03 -1.34 4.13
N ASP A 201 15.83 -0.41 4.66
CA ASP A 201 16.54 -0.56 5.94
C ASP A 201 15.56 -0.76 7.09
N ASN A 202 14.46 0.00 7.11
CA ASN A 202 13.39 -0.17 8.08
C ASN A 202 12.73 -1.56 7.98
N ALA A 203 12.50 -2.07 6.76
CA ALA A 203 11.93 -3.40 6.58
C ALA A 203 12.89 -4.50 7.04
N GLN A 204 14.18 -4.38 6.71
CA GLN A 204 15.22 -5.32 7.12
C GLN A 204 15.38 -5.33 8.64
N GLN A 205 15.45 -4.17 9.28
CA GLN A 205 15.57 -4.08 10.73
C GLN A 205 14.38 -4.74 11.44
N ARG A 206 13.16 -4.54 10.93
CA ARG A 206 11.96 -5.20 11.46
C ARG A 206 12.02 -6.71 11.32
N GLN A 207 12.43 -7.21 10.15
CA GLN A 207 12.59 -8.64 9.93
C GLN A 207 13.60 -9.25 10.91
N MET A 208 14.71 -8.54 11.19
CA MET A 208 15.69 -8.99 12.18
C MET A 208 15.12 -9.03 13.61
N VAL A 209 14.32 -8.04 14.01
CA VAL A 209 13.64 -8.05 15.31
C VAL A 209 12.69 -9.24 15.43
N GLU A 210 11.90 -9.52 14.39
CA GLU A 210 10.98 -10.66 14.39
C GLU A 210 11.71 -12.00 14.41
N ILE A 211 12.82 -12.13 13.68
CA ILE A 211 13.68 -13.32 13.75
C ILE A 211 14.17 -13.54 15.18
N ASN A 212 14.69 -12.50 15.83
CA ASN A 212 15.18 -12.61 17.22
C ASN A 212 14.05 -13.02 18.19
N ARG A 213 12.84 -12.49 17.98
CA ARG A 213 11.67 -12.89 18.77
C ARG A 213 11.35 -14.38 18.56
N LEU A 214 11.25 -14.81 17.31
CA LEU A 214 10.95 -16.21 16.97
C LEU A 214 12.02 -17.17 17.48
N GLU A 215 13.30 -16.78 17.42
CA GLU A 215 14.40 -17.55 17.99
C GLU A 215 14.26 -17.72 19.51
N ASN A 216 13.84 -16.67 20.22
CA ASN A 216 13.56 -16.75 21.65
C ASN A 216 12.38 -17.68 21.94
N GLU A 217 11.28 -17.56 21.19
CA GLU A 217 10.11 -18.45 21.33
C GLU A 217 10.49 -19.92 21.07
N VAL A 218 11.29 -20.21 20.05
CA VAL A 218 11.80 -21.56 19.77
C VAL A 218 12.69 -22.06 20.90
N ARG A 219 13.55 -21.21 21.47
CA ARG A 219 14.40 -21.56 22.61
C ARG A 219 13.56 -21.93 23.83
N ASP A 220 12.51 -21.16 24.12
CA ASP A 220 11.60 -21.42 25.23
C ASP A 220 10.80 -22.72 25.02
N LEU A 221 10.30 -22.96 23.81
CA LEU A 221 9.62 -24.22 23.48
C LEU A 221 10.55 -25.42 23.66
N ARG A 222 11.81 -25.33 23.22
CA ARG A 222 12.82 -26.38 23.44
C ARG A 222 13.05 -26.61 24.92
N ARG A 223 13.16 -25.55 25.73
CA ARG A 223 13.29 -25.65 27.19
C ARG A 223 12.10 -26.39 27.80
N LEU A 224 10.86 -26.02 27.44
CA LEU A 224 9.64 -26.69 27.93
C LEU A 224 9.60 -28.18 27.57
N VAL A 225 10.03 -28.54 26.35
CA VAL A 225 10.12 -29.95 25.93
C VAL A 225 11.17 -30.70 26.76
N SER A 226 12.35 -30.12 26.95
CA SER A 226 13.40 -30.72 27.78
C SER A 226 12.97 -30.86 29.25
N GLU A 227 12.31 -29.86 29.82
CA GLU A 227 11.75 -29.91 31.18
C GLU A 227 10.69 -31.01 31.30
N ARG A 228 9.81 -31.15 30.30
CA ARG A 228 8.82 -32.23 30.28
C ARG A 228 9.47 -33.61 30.16
N ALA A 229 10.52 -33.74 29.36
CA ALA A 229 11.26 -34.99 29.20
C ALA A 229 12.00 -35.36 30.49
N ALA A 230 12.66 -34.41 31.14
CA ALA A 230 13.32 -34.62 32.43
C ALA A 230 12.34 -35.00 33.53
N ASN A 231 11.15 -34.39 33.54
CA ASN A 231 10.08 -34.68 34.49
C ASN A 231 9.16 -35.82 34.06
N ARG A 232 9.50 -36.58 33.00
CA ARG A 232 8.62 -37.60 32.42
C ARG A 232 8.11 -38.59 33.45
N GLN A 233 9.00 -39.11 34.29
CA GLN A 233 8.65 -40.12 35.29
C GLN A 233 7.68 -39.54 36.33
N LEU A 234 8.01 -38.40 36.92
CA LEU A 234 7.14 -37.69 37.87
C LEU A 234 5.75 -37.38 37.27
N ILE A 235 5.70 -36.92 36.02
CA ILE A 235 4.44 -36.63 35.32
C ILE A 235 3.60 -37.90 35.17
N LEU A 236 4.22 -39.02 34.81
CA LEU A 236 3.53 -40.31 34.68
C LEU A 236 3.04 -40.83 36.03
N GLU A 237 3.87 -40.75 37.08
CA GLU A 237 3.54 -41.13 38.46
C GLU A 237 2.32 -40.37 38.97
N GLN A 238 2.35 -39.03 38.87
CA GLN A 238 1.22 -38.18 39.25
C GLN A 238 -0.03 -38.51 38.45
N ARG A 239 0.10 -38.74 37.14
CA ARG A 239 -1.06 -39.04 36.28
C ARG A 239 -1.68 -40.39 36.61
N PHE A 240 -0.88 -41.40 36.91
CA PHE A 240 -1.36 -42.72 37.33
C PHE A 240 -2.11 -42.63 38.65
N MET A 241 -1.51 -42.01 39.66
CA MET A 241 -2.11 -41.84 40.98
C MET A 241 -3.46 -41.11 40.90
N VAL A 242 -3.58 -40.06 40.07
CA VAL A 242 -4.85 -39.35 39.86
C VAL A 242 -5.93 -40.25 39.22
N LEU A 243 -5.53 -41.19 38.35
CA LEU A 243 -6.47 -42.05 37.61
C LEU A 243 -6.88 -43.31 38.38
N THR A 244 -5.96 -43.88 39.16
CA THR A 244 -6.16 -45.16 39.84
C THR A 244 -6.37 -45.02 41.35
N GLY A 245 -5.92 -43.92 41.95
CA GLY A 245 -5.87 -43.75 43.40
C GLY A 245 -4.73 -44.55 44.07
N GLU A 246 -3.87 -45.20 43.29
CA GLU A 246 -2.79 -46.07 43.77
C GLU A 246 -1.41 -45.48 43.44
N GLU A 247 -0.37 -45.89 44.19
CA GLU A 247 1.01 -45.49 43.91
C GLU A 247 1.54 -46.11 42.61
N TRP A 248 2.46 -45.41 41.93
CA TRP A 248 3.04 -45.90 40.68
C TRP A 248 3.83 -47.20 40.88
N PRO A 249 3.57 -48.26 40.10
CA PRO A 249 4.21 -49.55 40.29
C PRO A 249 5.72 -49.48 40.02
N GLN A 250 6.51 -49.90 41.01
CA GLN A 250 7.95 -50.04 40.87
C GLN A 250 8.26 -51.33 40.11
N LEU A 251 8.70 -51.20 38.85
CA LEU A 251 9.05 -52.37 38.04
C LEU A 251 10.28 -53.10 38.64
N PRO A 252 10.35 -54.44 38.53
CA PRO A 252 11.55 -55.22 38.86
C PRO A 252 12.78 -54.71 38.09
N ALA A 253 13.98 -54.91 38.65
CA ALA A 253 15.22 -54.35 38.11
C ALA A 253 15.49 -54.76 36.64
N GLU A 254 15.09 -55.97 36.26
CA GLU A 254 15.32 -56.55 34.93
C GLU A 254 14.52 -55.84 33.82
N GLU A 255 13.32 -55.33 34.11
CA GLU A 255 12.48 -54.62 33.13
C GLU A 255 12.88 -53.14 32.97
N ARG A 256 13.57 -52.57 33.97
CA ARG A 256 14.07 -51.19 33.91
C ARG A 256 15.23 -51.02 32.92
N GLU A 257 16.06 -52.04 32.73
CA GLU A 257 17.16 -52.02 31.76
C GLU A 257 16.65 -52.16 30.33
N ALA A 258 15.64 -52.99 30.08
CA ALA A 258 15.00 -53.15 28.78
C ALA A 258 14.31 -51.85 28.30
N GLY A 259 13.64 -51.12 29.20
CA GLY A 259 12.97 -49.85 28.86
C GLY A 259 13.91 -48.69 28.50
N ARG A 260 15.14 -48.66 29.04
CA ARG A 260 16.15 -47.63 28.69
C ARG A 260 16.73 -47.82 27.29
N MET A 261 16.84 -49.07 26.83
CA MET A 261 17.36 -49.42 25.50
C MET A 261 16.39 -49.07 24.35
N SER A 262 15.10 -48.91 24.63
CA SER A 262 14.09 -48.52 23.62
C SER A 262 13.79 -47.01 23.56
N ALA A 263 14.40 -46.19 24.43
CA ALA A 263 14.36 -44.74 24.24
C ALA A 263 15.23 -44.38 23.02
N PRO A 264 14.75 -43.58 22.06
CA PRO A 264 15.57 -43.17 20.93
C PRO A 264 16.78 -42.41 21.48
N ALA A 265 17.98 -42.96 21.23
CA ALA A 265 19.23 -42.30 21.59
C ALA A 265 19.24 -40.89 20.98
N ASP A 266 19.51 -39.88 21.81
CA ASP A 266 19.78 -38.52 21.36
C ASP A 266 20.83 -38.58 20.25
N ARG A 267 20.41 -38.41 19.00
CA ARG A 267 21.34 -38.22 17.89
C ARG A 267 21.93 -36.82 18.08
N PRO A 268 23.27 -36.68 18.13
CA PRO A 268 23.86 -35.35 18.07
C PRO A 268 23.51 -34.73 16.73
N LEU A 269 22.93 -33.53 16.75
CA LEU A 269 22.68 -32.73 15.55
C LEU A 269 24.04 -32.23 15.04
N GLN A 270 24.49 -32.79 13.91
CA GLN A 270 25.47 -32.16 13.02
C GLN A 270 24.76 -31.18 12.09
#